data_AF-A0A2T6DE90-F1
#
_entry.id   AF-A0A2T6DE90-F1
#
_cell.length_a   1.000
_cell.length_b   1.000
_cell.length_c   1.000
_cell.angle_alpha   90.00
_cell.angle_beta   90.00
_cell.angle_gamma   90.00
#
_symmetry.space_group_name_H-M   'P 1'
#
loop_
_entity.id
_entity.type
_entity.pdbx_description
1 polymer ?
#
loop_
_entity_poly.entity_id
_entity_poly.type
_entity_poly.pdbx_seq_one_letter_code
_entity_poly.pdbx_strand_id
1 'polypeptide(L)'
;MRVNKTDQLRVRLTKQEREALENIIIERGQNETISDIIREALAWMIHPETSKVPCYLSTAMHKRVMEMSRDLNRDKDHVVEDCVQGVLDLLDRPDRKPLVVMELHLRREYDSNKERLRGKAPAKGKAS
;
A
#
# COMPACT_ATOMS: atom_id res chain seq x y z
N MET A 1 -7.41 21.45 -29.18
CA MET A 1 -7.57 22.42 -28.07
C MET A 1 -6.18 22.65 -27.48
N ARG A 2 -5.57 23.82 -27.69
CA ARG A 2 -4.23 24.11 -27.14
C ARG A 2 -4.38 24.35 -25.63
N VAL A 3 -3.74 23.53 -24.81
CA VAL A 3 -3.69 23.75 -23.36
C VAL A 3 -2.94 25.06 -23.13
N ASN A 4 -3.66 26.11 -22.75
CA ASN A 4 -3.04 27.40 -22.42
C ASN A 4 -2.06 27.17 -21.26
N LYS A 5 -0.80 27.59 -21.42
CA LYS A 5 0.29 27.51 -20.43
C LYS A 5 0.09 28.52 -19.29
N THR A 6 -1.11 28.66 -18.73
CA THR A 6 -1.42 29.79 -17.85
C THR A 6 -1.22 29.54 -16.36
N ASP A 7 -1.10 28.31 -15.86
CA ASP A 7 -1.05 28.08 -14.41
C ASP A 7 0.10 27.14 -13.99
N GLN A 8 1.35 27.61 -14.12
CA GLN A 8 2.49 26.95 -13.49
C GLN A 8 2.74 27.56 -12.10
N LEU A 9 2.49 26.76 -11.06
CA LEU A 9 2.88 27.11 -9.70
C LEU A 9 4.41 27.05 -9.59
N ARG A 10 5.03 28.20 -9.26
CA ARG A 10 6.46 28.28 -8.97
C ARG A 10 6.68 28.22 -7.47
N VAL A 11 7.15 27.07 -6.98
CA VAL A 11 7.50 26.88 -5.57
C VAL A 11 8.99 27.13 -5.40
N ARG A 12 9.35 28.05 -4.49
CA ARG A 12 10.74 28.25 -4.07
C ARG A 12 10.98 27.38 -2.83
N LEU A 13 11.96 26.50 -2.93
CA LEU A 13 12.40 25.63 -1.85
C LEU A 13 13.78 26.08 -1.39
N THR A 14 13.97 26.11 -0.07
CA THR A 14 15.30 26.16 0.53
C THR A 14 16.06 24.86 0.24
N LYS A 15 17.37 24.88 0.45
CA LYS A 15 18.22 23.71 0.25
C LYS A 15 17.77 22.52 1.11
N GLN A 16 17.45 22.78 2.38
CA GLN A 16 17.00 21.76 3.33
C GLN A 16 15.65 21.14 2.93
N GLU A 17 14.69 21.96 2.48
CA GLU A 17 13.39 21.46 2.02
C GLU A 17 13.53 20.60 0.76
N ARG A 18 14.39 21.02 -0.18
CA ARG A 18 14.69 20.22 -1.37
C ARG A 18 15.30 18.87 -1.00
N GLU A 19 16.32 18.85 -0.14
CA GLU A 19 16.96 17.61 0.30
C GLU A 19 15.97 16.68 1.01
N ALA A 20 15.09 17.22 1.85
CA ALA A 20 14.04 16.44 2.50
C ALA A 20 13.07 15.81 1.50
N LEU A 21 12.62 16.55 0.49
CA LEU A 21 11.73 16.04 -0.55
C LEU A 21 12.43 15.00 -1.44
N GLU A 22 13.70 15.20 -1.77
CA GLU A 22 14.50 14.23 -2.53
C GLU A 22 14.68 12.91 -1.76
N ASN A 23 14.90 12.98 -0.44
CA ASN A 23 14.96 11.78 0.41
C ASN A 23 13.64 11.00 0.38
N ILE A 24 12.49 11.68 0.42
CA ILE A 24 11.17 11.03 0.31
C ILE A 24 11.02 10.30 -1.02
N ILE A 25 11.47 10.89 -2.14
CA ILE A 25 11.43 10.24 -3.47
C ILE A 25 12.27 8.96 -3.45
N ILE A 26 13.48 9.03 -2.90
CA ILE A 26 14.40 7.89 -2.79
C ILE A 26 13.76 6.78 -1.94
N GLU A 27 13.16 7.11 -0.80
CA GLU A 27 12.50 6.15 0.08
C GLU A 27 11.28 5.48 -0.55
N ARG A 28 10.49 6.22 -1.34
CA ARG A 28 9.33 5.67 -2.07
C ARG A 28 9.74 4.68 -3.16
N GLY A 29 10.98 4.78 -3.67
CA GLY A 29 11.51 3.86 -4.67
C GLY A 29 10.77 3.89 -6.02
N GLN A 30 10.06 4.99 -6.29
CA GLN A 30 9.32 5.23 -7.53
C GLN A 30 10.00 6.32 -8.34
N ASN A 31 9.77 6.34 -9.66
CA ASN A 31 10.30 7.36 -10.56
C ASN A 31 9.48 8.67 -10.46
N GLU A 32 9.21 9.12 -9.24
CA GLU A 32 8.45 10.33 -8.92
C GLU A 32 9.37 11.57 -8.92
N THR A 33 8.79 12.73 -9.17
CA THR A 33 9.49 14.01 -9.07
C THR A 33 9.02 14.81 -7.86
N ILE A 34 9.81 15.80 -7.45
CA ILE A 34 9.40 16.77 -6.41
C ILE A 34 8.05 17.41 -6.76
N SER A 35 7.78 17.64 -8.04
CA SER A 35 6.51 18.22 -8.48
C SER A 35 5.32 17.29 -8.23
N ASP A 36 5.52 15.98 -8.25
CA ASP A 36 4.47 14.99 -8.01
C ASP A 36 4.11 14.97 -6.52
N ILE A 37 5.11 14.98 -5.65
CA ILE A 37 4.91 15.11 -4.20
C ILE A 37 4.19 16.42 -3.84
N ILE A 38 4.62 17.54 -4.45
CA ILE A 38 3.97 18.83 -4.22
C ILE A 38 2.52 18.83 -4.74
N ARG A 39 2.26 18.23 -5.91
CA ARG A 39 0.89 18.09 -6.43
C ARG A 39 0.02 17.22 -5.54
N GLU A 40 0.54 16.12 -5.04
CA GLU A 40 -0.13 15.24 -4.09
C GLU A 40 -0.52 16.02 -2.83
N ALA A 41 0.42 16.77 -2.26
CA ALA A 41 0.18 17.62 -1.10
C ALA A 41 -0.87 18.71 -1.35
N LEU A 42 -0.82 19.36 -2.51
CA LEU A 42 -1.76 20.42 -2.87
C LEU A 42 -3.16 19.89 -3.19
N ALA A 43 -3.27 18.71 -3.80
CA ALA A 43 -4.55 18.08 -4.08
C ALA A 43 -5.37 17.90 -2.79
N TRP A 44 -4.70 17.61 -1.67
CA TRP A 44 -5.35 17.51 -0.36
C TRP A 44 -5.85 18.85 0.18
N MET A 45 -5.08 19.92 0.00
CA MET A 45 -5.47 21.26 0.45
C MET A 45 -6.63 21.85 -0.36
N ILE A 46 -6.72 21.49 -1.64
CA ILE A 46 -7.71 22.06 -2.58
C ILE A 46 -9.05 21.30 -2.49
N HIS A 47 -9.06 20.09 -1.96
CA HIS A 47 -10.27 19.26 -1.82
C HIS A 47 -10.57 18.93 -0.34
N PRO A 48 -10.88 19.91 0.52
CA PRO A 48 -11.22 19.66 1.93
C PRO A 48 -12.53 18.87 2.11
N GLU A 49 -13.39 18.84 1.08
CA GLU A 49 -14.67 18.13 1.04
C GLU A 49 -14.53 16.63 0.71
N THR A 50 -13.36 16.16 0.27
CA THR A 50 -13.16 14.71 0.12
C THR A 50 -13.13 14.10 1.51
N SER A 51 -14.13 13.26 1.83
CA SER A 51 -14.18 12.45 3.06
C SER A 51 -12.97 11.52 3.25
N LYS A 52 -12.11 11.43 2.24
CA LYS A 52 -10.82 10.74 2.27
C LYS A 52 -9.77 11.63 2.93
N VAL A 53 -9.63 11.49 4.25
CA VAL A 53 -8.51 12.08 5.01
C VAL A 53 -7.26 11.23 4.76
N PRO A 54 -6.09 11.84 4.48
CA PRO A 54 -4.86 11.07 4.28
C PRO A 54 -4.46 10.29 5.54
N CYS A 55 -4.20 9.00 5.37
CA CYS A 55 -3.66 8.12 6.40
C CYS A 55 -2.14 7.97 6.19
N TYR A 56 -1.33 8.50 7.10
CA TYR A 56 0.11 8.35 7.04
C TYR A 56 0.54 7.10 7.79
N LEU A 57 1.17 6.18 7.06
CA LEU A 57 1.82 5.00 7.62
C LEU A 57 3.33 5.20 7.60
N SER A 58 4.02 4.76 8.65
CA SER A 58 5.48 4.68 8.60
C SER A 58 5.92 3.73 7.47
N THR A 59 7.12 3.92 6.92
CA THR A 59 7.67 3.09 5.83
C THR A 59 7.58 1.60 6.14
N ALA A 60 7.83 1.22 7.40
CA ALA A 60 7.71 -0.16 7.85
C ALA A 60 6.25 -0.69 7.82
N MET A 61 5.28 0.14 8.22
CA MET A 61 3.86 -0.25 8.18
C MET A 61 3.32 -0.26 6.76
N HIS A 62 3.69 0.71 5.93
CA HIS A 62 3.34 0.72 4.52
C HIS A 62 3.81 -0.55 3.81
N LYS A 63 5.06 -0.99 4.09
CA LYS A 63 5.57 -2.26 3.55
C LYS A 63 4.70 -3.45 3.96
N ARG A 64 4.28 -3.53 5.23
CA ARG A 64 3.40 -4.62 5.70
C ARG A 64 2.01 -4.59 5.05
N VAL A 65 1.43 -3.40 4.87
CA VAL A 65 0.15 -3.25 4.16
C VAL A 65 0.29 -3.69 2.70
N MET A 66 1.40 -3.35 2.04
CA MET A 66 1.69 -3.80 0.68
C MET A 66 1.87 -5.32 0.58
N GLU A 67 2.49 -5.95 1.57
CA GLU A 67 2.59 -7.42 1.66
C GLU A 67 1.20 -8.05 1.84
N MET A 68 0.39 -7.52 2.75
CA MET A 68 -0.99 -7.99 2.97
C MET A 68 -1.89 -7.78 1.76
N SER A 69 -1.75 -6.67 1.04
CA SER A 69 -2.44 -6.38 -0.20
C SER A 69 -2.17 -7.45 -1.26
N ARG A 70 -0.94 -7.96 -1.34
CA ARG A 70 -0.58 -9.07 -2.23
C ARG A 70 -1.17 -10.39 -1.75
N ASP A 71 -1.04 -10.71 -0.46
CA ASP A 71 -1.57 -11.95 0.13
C ASP A 71 -3.10 -12.05 -0.07
N LEU A 72 -3.81 -10.93 0.08
CA LEU A 72 -5.27 -10.85 -0.03
C LEU A 72 -5.77 -10.54 -1.44
N ASN A 73 -4.88 -10.16 -2.35
CA ASN A 73 -5.21 -9.66 -3.70
C ASN A 73 -6.25 -8.51 -3.66
N ARG A 74 -5.96 -7.48 -2.84
CA ARG A 74 -6.81 -6.29 -2.63
C ARG A 74 -6.01 -5.01 -2.76
N ASP A 75 -6.71 -3.90 -2.98
CA ASP A 75 -6.10 -2.57 -2.92
C ASP A 75 -5.60 -2.26 -1.50
N LYS A 76 -4.48 -1.54 -1.41
CA LYS A 76 -3.83 -1.18 -0.14
C LYS A 76 -4.74 -0.35 0.77
N ASP A 77 -5.59 0.52 0.21
CA ASP A 77 -6.47 1.37 0.98
C ASP A 77 -7.58 0.53 1.62
N HIS A 78 -8.14 -0.43 0.88
CA HIS A 78 -9.10 -1.40 1.43
C HIS A 78 -8.48 -2.28 2.52
N VAL A 79 -7.19 -2.64 2.40
CA VAL A 79 -6.50 -3.41 3.46
C VAL A 79 -6.41 -2.60 4.75
N VAL A 80 -6.18 -1.28 4.67
CA VAL A 80 -6.17 -0.40 5.86
C VAL A 80 -7.55 -0.33 6.48
N GLU A 81 -8.59 -0.14 5.66
CA GLU A 81 -9.99 -0.13 6.13
C GLU A 81 -10.37 -1.45 6.82
N ASP A 82 -10.04 -2.59 6.21
CA ASP A 82 -10.27 -3.92 6.76
C ASP A 82 -9.54 -4.13 8.10
N CYS A 83 -8.31 -3.59 8.24
CA CYS A 83 -7.57 -3.64 9.50
C CYS A 83 -8.29 -2.84 10.60
N VAL A 84 -8.75 -1.62 10.29
CA VAL A 84 -9.49 -0.78 11.23
C VAL A 84 -10.81 -1.43 11.63
N GLN A 85 -11.57 -1.92 10.65
CA GLN A 85 -12.82 -2.64 10.90
C GLN A 85 -12.58 -3.88 11.76
N GLY A 86 -11.49 -4.61 11.55
CA GLY A 86 -11.15 -5.76 12.38
C GLY A 86 -10.88 -5.41 13.85
N VAL A 87 -10.35 -4.22 14.14
CA VAL A 87 -10.20 -3.72 15.51
C VAL A 87 -11.57 -3.36 16.11
N LEU A 88 -12.44 -2.72 15.33
CA LEU A 88 -13.80 -2.38 15.77
C LEU A 88 -14.63 -3.64 16.06
N ASP A 89 -14.54 -4.65 15.20
CA ASP A 89 -15.20 -5.94 15.38
C ASP A 89 -14.79 -6.62 16.69
N LEU A 90 -13.52 -6.48 17.09
CA LEU A 90 -13.02 -7.01 18.37
C LEU A 90 -13.55 -6.23 19.58
N LEU A 91 -13.82 -4.94 19.44
CA LEU A 91 -14.44 -4.17 20.52
C LEU A 91 -15.89 -4.61 20.75
N ASP A 92 -16.62 -4.85 19.66
CA ASP A 92 -18.02 -5.29 19.73
C ASP A 92 -18.17 -6.77 20.08
N ARG A 93 -17.22 -7.61 19.64
CA ARG A 93 -17.22 -9.07 19.81
C ARG A 93 -15.81 -9.59 20.11
N PRO A 94 -15.34 -9.47 21.37
CA PRO A 94 -13.96 -9.78 21.75
C PRO A 94 -13.55 -11.24 21.57
N ASP A 95 -14.53 -12.15 21.54
CA ASP A 95 -14.34 -13.58 21.39
C ASP A 95 -14.15 -14.03 19.92
N ARG A 96 -14.40 -13.15 18.94
CA ARG A 96 -14.27 -13.46 17.53
C ARG A 96 -12.97 -12.96 16.92
N LYS A 97 -12.36 -13.80 16.10
CA LYS A 97 -11.21 -13.41 15.27
C LYS A 97 -11.69 -12.51 14.11
N PRO A 98 -11.01 -11.38 13.83
CA PRO A 98 -11.37 -10.53 12.70
C PRO A 98 -11.26 -11.25 11.36
N LEU A 99 -12.16 -10.93 10.43
CA LEU A 99 -12.23 -11.56 9.11
C LEU A 99 -10.92 -11.41 8.32
N VAL A 100 -10.32 -10.21 8.34
CA VAL A 100 -9.03 -9.95 7.66
C VAL A 100 -7.92 -10.88 8.14
N VAL A 101 -7.89 -11.21 9.44
CA VAL A 101 -6.90 -12.11 10.03
C VAL A 101 -7.21 -13.56 9.67
N MET A 102 -8.49 -13.94 9.64
CA MET A 102 -8.90 -15.29 9.21
C MET A 102 -8.51 -15.55 7.74
N GLU A 103 -8.80 -14.60 6.85
CA GLU A 103 -8.50 -14.73 5.43
C GLU A 103 -7.00 -14.77 5.14
N LEU A 104 -6.21 -13.90 5.79
CA LEU A 104 -4.74 -13.96 5.70
C LEU A 104 -4.20 -15.32 6.12
N HIS A 105 -4.74 -15.91 7.19
CA HIS A 105 -4.31 -17.22 7.65
C HIS A 105 -4.58 -18.29 6.60
N LEU A 106 -5.80 -18.31 6.05
CA LEU A 106 -6.19 -19.25 5.00
C LEU A 106 -5.31 -19.12 3.75
N ARG A 107 -5.05 -17.88 3.29
CA ARG A 107 -4.20 -17.64 2.11
C ARG A 107 -2.78 -18.20 2.30
N ARG A 108 -2.18 -17.97 3.46
CA ARG A 108 -0.85 -18.49 3.80
C ARG A 108 -0.82 -20.01 3.94
N GLU A 109 -1.87 -20.62 4.49
CA GLU A 109 -2.03 -22.08 4.52
C GLU A 109 -2.11 -22.66 3.10
N TYR A 110 -2.87 -22.04 2.19
CA TYR A 110 -2.95 -22.48 0.80
C TYR A 110 -1.62 -22.37 0.07
N ASP A 111 -0.91 -21.26 0.22
CA ASP A 111 0.39 -21.07 -0.43
C ASP A 111 1.43 -22.07 0.08
N SER A 112 1.50 -22.28 1.39
CA SER A 112 2.40 -23.29 1.96
C SER A 112 2.07 -24.73 1.49
N ASN A 113 0.79 -25.08 1.36
CA ASN A 113 0.39 -26.39 0.83
C ASN A 113 0.68 -26.52 -0.67
N LYS A 114 0.52 -25.44 -1.45
CA LYS A 114 0.86 -25.42 -2.88
C LYS A 114 2.36 -25.58 -3.11
N GLU A 115 3.20 -24.97 -2.28
CA GLU A 115 4.66 -25.18 -2.30
C GLU A 115 5.04 -26.63 -1.94
N ARG A 116 4.40 -27.22 -0.92
CA ARG A 116 4.63 -28.63 -0.55
C ARG A 116 4.22 -29.61 -1.65
N LEU A 117 3.16 -29.32 -2.40
CA LEU A 117 2.72 -30.13 -3.53
C LEU A 117 3.65 -29.97 -4.75
N ARG A 118 4.19 -28.77 -4.98
CA ARG A 118 5.20 -28.53 -6.04
C ARG A 118 6.54 -29.21 -5.75
N GLY A 119 6.96 -29.29 -4.49
CA GLY A 119 8.18 -30.01 -4.08
C GLY A 119 8.08 -31.54 -4.14
N LYS A 120 6.89 -32.09 -4.40
CA LYS A 120 6.63 -33.55 -4.48
C LYS A 120 6.39 -34.07 -5.90
N ALA A 121 6.66 -33.29 -6.95
CA ALA A 121 6.56 -33.79 -8.32
C ALA A 121 7.54 -34.97 -8.51
N PRO A 122 7.08 -36.19 -8.84
CA PRO A 122 7.98 -37.31 -9.06
C PRO A 122 8.78 -37.06 -10.35
N ALA A 123 10.09 -37.26 -10.27
CA ALA A 123 10.96 -37.34 -11.44
C ALA A 123 10.39 -38.45 -12.36
N LYS A 124 9.77 -38.06 -13.47
CA LYS A 124 9.26 -39.00 -14.46
C LYS A 124 10.44 -39.84 -14.94
N GLY A 125 10.30 -41.16 -14.75
CA GLY A 125 11.30 -42.15 -15.08
C GLY A 125 11.72 -42.10 -16.55
N LYS A 126 13.02 -42.26 -16.78
CA LYS A 126 13.54 -42.74 -18.05
C LYS A 126 13.13 -44.21 -18.18
N ALA A 127 12.15 -44.49 -19.03
CA ALA A 127 11.95 -45.83 -19.54
C ALA A 127 13.02 -46.08 -20.62
N SER A 128 13.77 -47.16 -20.44
CA SER A 128 14.77 -47.71 -21.37
C SER A 128 14.14 -48.28 -22.63
#